data_AF-A0A955KWD3-F1
#
_entry.id   AF-A0A955KWD3-F1
#
_cell.length_a   1.000
_cell.length_b   1.000
_cell.length_c   1.000
_cell.angle_alpha   90.00
_cell.angle_beta   90.00
_cell.angle_gamma   90.00
#
_symmetry.space_group_name_H-M   'P 1'
#
loop_
_entity.id
_entity.type
_entity.pdbx_description
1 polymer ?
#
loop_
_entity_poly.entity_id
_entity_poly.type
_entity_poly.pdbx_seq_one_letter_code
_entity_poly.pdbx_strand_id
1 'polypeptide(L)'
;MSRLLSRSLFTRAIKVFVIAAVFSFLFSVLFRALNSSYALYASNTTIKSNLILSNFINPYEYRRTSIDTSQELPAAQLVSVITKNSSQTVFTQYGNVAEVLNSLKIKYSDEDIVIPALDEEIAHTGKIRVVYVDRKMDEESSMISFDTKVVEDPNLELGKEKVVQQGVLGAFTSRYELTYKDGELVDRKLVDSFVSEQPQSKIIAKGTKIIRKRVTLPDGSQFTYCETKSVKVTAYDPSCTGCSNRTALGYELKRGVIAVDPNVIPFHTEMYVPGYGVGVALDTGGVIKGDFIDVGYASAQERGQNWAGTRLNHTIYLACPS
;
A
#
# COMPACT_ATOMS: atom_id res chain seq x y z
N MET A 1 39.49 32.39 -10.12
CA MET A 1 40.24 31.90 -11.30
C MET A 1 40.55 30.43 -11.06
N SER A 2 40.25 29.44 -11.88
CA SER A 2 39.76 29.37 -13.24
C SER A 2 39.28 27.95 -13.50
N ARG A 3 38.04 27.84 -14.01
CA ARG A 3 37.59 27.01 -15.14
C ARG A 3 38.30 25.66 -15.40
N LEU A 4 37.50 24.60 -15.45
CA LEU A 4 37.40 23.73 -16.63
C LEU A 4 36.01 23.08 -16.69
N LEU A 5 35.22 23.57 -17.65
CA LEU A 5 34.04 22.96 -18.25
C LEU A 5 34.49 21.78 -19.11
N SER A 6 33.71 20.69 -19.19
CA SER A 6 33.39 20.02 -20.47
C SER A 6 32.55 18.74 -20.29
N ARG A 7 31.33 18.80 -20.82
CA ARG A 7 30.60 17.77 -21.61
C ARG A 7 30.12 16.47 -20.94
N SER A 8 28.79 16.32 -20.88
CA SER A 8 28.08 15.10 -21.33
C SER A 8 26.57 15.35 -21.42
N LEU A 9 26.13 15.99 -22.51
CA LEU A 9 24.78 15.86 -23.08
C LEU A 9 24.74 14.58 -23.93
N PHE A 10 23.56 13.98 -24.08
CA PHE A 10 23.26 12.70 -24.77
C PHE A 10 23.76 11.46 -24.00
N THR A 11 22.92 10.52 -23.54
CA THR A 11 22.00 9.69 -24.33
C THR A 11 21.20 8.78 -23.36
N ARG A 12 19.96 8.42 -23.74
CA ARG A 12 19.12 7.27 -23.30
C ARG A 12 17.74 7.63 -22.73
N ALA A 13 16.93 8.24 -23.58
CA ALA A 13 15.59 7.71 -23.83
C ALA A 13 15.70 6.33 -24.53
N ILE A 14 14.74 5.44 -24.28
CA ILE A 14 14.46 4.11 -24.88
C ILE A 14 14.30 3.05 -23.78
N LYS A 15 13.06 2.80 -23.37
CA LYS A 15 12.54 1.46 -23.08
C LYS A 15 11.20 1.30 -23.80
N VAL A 16 11.27 0.47 -24.83
CA VAL A 16 10.25 -0.07 -25.76
C VAL A 16 9.36 -1.07 -24.99
N PHE A 17 8.03 -0.92 -25.00
CA PHE A 17 7.05 -1.47 -25.98
C PHE A 17 6.86 -3.00 -25.90
N VAL A 18 5.96 -3.47 -25.03
CA VAL A 18 5.31 -4.81 -24.99
C VAL A 18 4.05 -4.56 -24.13
N ILE A 19 2.77 -4.69 -24.49
CA ILE A 19 1.99 -5.60 -25.35
C ILE A 19 0.78 -4.79 -25.86
N ALA A 20 0.69 -4.53 -27.16
CA ALA A 20 -0.52 -4.04 -27.82
C ALA A 20 -0.67 -4.76 -29.16
N ALA A 21 -0.98 -6.06 -29.10
CA ALA A 21 -1.18 -6.88 -30.28
C ALA A 21 -1.97 -8.17 -29.97
N VAL A 22 -3.16 -8.07 -29.37
CA VAL A 22 -4.26 -9.06 -29.56
C VAL A 22 -5.58 -8.30 -29.32
N PHE A 23 -6.61 -8.54 -30.15
CA PHE A 23 -7.93 -7.90 -30.18
C PHE A 23 -8.12 -6.65 -31.06
N SER A 24 -7.66 -6.72 -32.31
CA SER A 24 -8.25 -5.95 -33.42
C SER A 24 -8.49 -6.86 -34.63
N PHE A 25 -9.06 -8.05 -34.40
CA PHE A 25 -9.44 -8.95 -35.48
C PHE A 25 -10.59 -9.88 -35.06
N LEU A 26 -11.74 -9.28 -34.75
CA LEU A 26 -13.06 -9.94 -34.71
C LEU A 26 -14.15 -8.87 -34.51
N PHE A 27 -14.33 -7.99 -35.50
CA PHE A 27 -15.64 -7.39 -35.80
C PHE A 27 -15.64 -6.69 -37.17
N SER A 28 -15.03 -7.35 -38.16
CA SER A 28 -15.37 -7.17 -39.56
C SER A 28 -16.22 -8.40 -39.93
N VAL A 29 -17.37 -8.16 -40.57
CA VAL A 29 -18.46 -9.11 -40.87
C VAL A 29 -19.60 -9.11 -39.83
N LEU A 30 -20.33 -8.00 -39.74
CA LEU A 30 -21.80 -7.95 -39.64
C LEU A 30 -22.23 -6.48 -39.51
N PHE A 31 -22.33 -5.78 -40.64
CA PHE A 31 -23.38 -4.80 -40.93
C PHE A 31 -23.19 -4.27 -42.37
N ARG A 32 -23.58 -5.11 -43.33
CA ARG A 32 -24.09 -4.67 -44.63
C ARG A 32 -25.54 -5.15 -44.71
N ALA A 33 -26.37 -4.35 -45.38
CA ALA A 33 -27.84 -4.35 -45.42
C ALA A 33 -28.42 -3.52 -44.26
N LEU A 34 -29.10 -2.39 -44.46
CA LEU A 34 -30.00 -1.95 -45.53
C LEU A 34 -29.82 -0.43 -45.74
N ASN A 35 -29.59 0.04 -46.98
CA ASN A 35 -30.57 0.72 -47.85
C ASN A 35 -31.30 1.92 -47.20
N SER A 36 -31.55 3.08 -47.83
CA SER A 36 -31.23 3.70 -49.11
C SER A 36 -31.91 5.09 -49.06
N SER A 37 -31.31 6.11 -49.70
CA SER A 37 -31.96 7.37 -50.15
C SER A 37 -32.39 8.32 -49.01
N TYR A 38 -32.17 9.64 -49.06
CA TYR A 38 -32.77 10.60 -49.98
C TYR A 38 -31.83 11.77 -50.32
N ALA A 39 -31.95 12.21 -51.58
CA ALA A 39 -31.21 13.30 -52.20
C ALA A 39 -31.76 14.68 -51.83
N LEU A 40 -30.84 15.63 -51.68
CA LEU A 40 -31.08 17.08 -51.67
C LEU A 40 -31.25 17.59 -53.10
N TYR A 41 -32.25 18.44 -53.34
CA TYR A 41 -32.23 19.40 -54.44
C TYR A 41 -32.59 20.78 -53.91
N ALA A 42 -31.72 21.74 -54.20
CA ALA A 42 -31.96 23.16 -54.03
C ALA A 42 -32.41 23.77 -55.36
N SER A 43 -33.34 24.72 -55.32
CA SER A 43 -33.27 25.91 -56.17
C SER A 43 -34.23 27.01 -55.69
N ASN A 44 -33.68 28.21 -55.56
CA ASN A 44 -34.39 29.47 -55.39
C ASN A 44 -35.16 29.84 -56.67
N THR A 45 -36.34 30.47 -56.55
CA THR A 45 -36.70 31.59 -57.41
C THR A 45 -37.74 32.52 -56.77
N THR A 46 -37.45 33.81 -56.87
CA THR A 46 -38.20 35.01 -56.46
C THR A 46 -39.40 35.27 -57.39
N ILE A 47 -40.48 35.93 -56.91
CA ILE A 47 -41.11 37.17 -57.49
C ILE A 47 -42.57 37.43 -56.99
N LYS A 48 -42.72 38.63 -56.39
CA LYS A 48 -43.78 39.68 -56.48
C LYS A 48 -45.30 39.42 -56.25
N SER A 49 -45.79 40.11 -55.21
CA SER A 49 -46.87 41.13 -55.15
C SER A 49 -48.33 40.85 -55.61
N ASN A 50 -49.24 41.06 -54.64
CA ASN A 50 -50.47 41.90 -54.63
C ASN A 50 -51.62 41.74 -55.67
N LEU A 51 -52.81 41.48 -55.09
CA LEU A 51 -54.12 42.16 -55.24
C LEU A 51 -55.05 41.94 -56.48
N ILE A 52 -56.32 41.69 -56.12
CA ILE A 52 -57.62 42.10 -56.75
C ILE A 52 -58.51 41.03 -57.44
N LEU A 53 -59.60 40.72 -56.70
CA LEU A 53 -61.04 40.55 -57.03
C LEU A 53 -61.50 39.75 -58.28
N SER A 54 -62.43 38.82 -58.06
CA SER A 54 -63.82 38.98 -58.54
C SER A 54 -64.80 37.98 -57.89
N ASN A 55 -66.02 38.47 -57.69
CA ASN A 55 -67.14 37.92 -56.93
C ASN A 55 -67.83 36.70 -57.59
N PHE A 56 -68.57 35.88 -56.82
CA PHE A 56 -70.05 35.86 -56.82
C PHE A 56 -70.62 34.94 -55.72
N ILE A 57 -71.80 35.34 -55.23
CA ILE A 57 -72.45 35.06 -53.94
C ILE A 57 -73.28 33.76 -53.96
N ASN A 58 -73.37 33.03 -52.83
CA ASN A 58 -74.69 32.75 -52.24
C ASN A 58 -74.66 32.53 -50.70
N PRO A 59 -75.53 33.19 -49.93
CA PRO A 59 -75.52 33.24 -48.47
C PRO A 59 -76.56 32.30 -47.84
N TYR A 60 -76.53 32.19 -46.50
CA TYR A 60 -77.47 31.49 -45.60
C TYR A 60 -77.09 30.05 -45.17
N GLU A 61 -76.14 29.93 -44.24
CA GLU A 61 -76.37 29.15 -43.01
C GLU A 61 -75.41 29.62 -41.90
N TYR A 62 -75.90 30.54 -41.07
CA TYR A 62 -75.15 31.03 -39.91
C TYR A 62 -75.36 30.07 -38.73
N ARG A 63 -74.51 29.05 -38.60
CA ARG A 63 -74.40 28.26 -37.38
C ARG A 63 -73.39 28.92 -36.46
N ARG A 64 -73.88 29.69 -35.49
CA ARG A 64 -73.08 30.28 -34.42
C ARG A 64 -72.66 29.15 -33.46
N THR A 65 -71.50 28.54 -33.66
CA THR A 65 -70.82 27.82 -32.57
C THR A 65 -70.19 28.87 -31.67
N SER A 66 -70.81 29.10 -30.51
CA SER A 66 -70.19 29.84 -29.41
C SER A 66 -68.99 29.03 -28.93
N ILE A 67 -67.78 29.47 -29.29
CA ILE A 67 -66.56 29.04 -28.61
C ILE A 67 -66.50 29.90 -27.35
N ASP A 68 -66.92 29.32 -26.23
CA ASP A 68 -66.61 29.88 -24.92
C ASP A 68 -65.08 29.81 -24.75
N THR A 69 -64.43 30.96 -24.93
CA THR A 69 -62.98 31.10 -24.77
C THR A 69 -62.76 32.02 -23.58
N SER A 70 -62.99 31.49 -22.39
CA SER A 70 -62.65 32.13 -21.13
C SER A 70 -61.98 31.14 -20.17
N GLN A 71 -60.98 30.39 -20.67
CA GLN A 71 -59.97 29.83 -19.78
C GLN A 71 -58.96 30.95 -19.45
N GLU A 72 -59.03 31.47 -18.23
CA GLU A 72 -57.95 32.29 -17.68
C GLU A 72 -56.65 31.47 -17.70
N LEU A 73 -55.67 31.93 -18.49
CA LEU A 73 -54.32 31.38 -18.40
C LEU A 73 -53.76 31.78 -17.02
N PRO A 74 -53.28 30.83 -16.20
CA PRO A 74 -52.69 31.11 -14.92
C PRO A 74 -51.45 31.97 -15.10
N ALA A 75 -51.23 32.81 -14.11
CA ALA A 75 -50.09 33.73 -14.09
C ALA A 75 -48.77 32.95 -14.17
N ALA A 76 -47.83 33.43 -14.99
CA ALA A 76 -46.49 32.87 -15.06
C ALA A 76 -45.81 32.98 -13.67
N GLN A 77 -45.32 31.84 -13.17
CA GLN A 77 -44.63 31.75 -11.90
C GLN A 77 -43.12 31.88 -12.11
N LEU A 78 -42.47 32.61 -11.20
CA LEU A 78 -41.02 32.74 -11.16
C LEU A 78 -40.43 31.57 -10.37
N VAL A 79 -39.56 30.79 -11.01
CA VAL A 79 -38.88 29.66 -10.39
C VAL A 79 -37.37 29.90 -10.34
N SER A 80 -36.79 29.73 -9.15
CA SER A 80 -35.34 29.82 -8.95
C SER A 80 -34.69 28.44 -8.97
N VAL A 81 -33.81 28.18 -9.93
CA VAL A 81 -33.04 26.94 -10.04
C VAL A 81 -31.64 27.15 -9.50
N ILE A 82 -31.30 26.42 -8.44
CA ILE A 82 -30.01 26.49 -7.76
C ILE A 82 -29.22 25.20 -8.00
N THR A 83 -28.05 25.35 -8.60
CA THR A 83 -27.04 24.31 -8.79
C THR A 83 -25.79 24.68 -7.97
N LYS A 84 -24.82 23.76 -7.86
CA LYS A 84 -23.53 24.06 -7.21
C LYS A 84 -22.86 25.34 -7.75
N ASN A 85 -22.86 25.49 -9.08
CA ASN A 85 -22.05 26.51 -9.77
C ASN A 85 -22.87 27.72 -10.24
N SER A 86 -24.20 27.67 -10.18
CA SER A 86 -25.07 28.72 -10.73
C SER A 86 -26.43 28.79 -10.04
N SER A 87 -27.00 29.98 -10.03
CA SER A 87 -28.39 30.23 -9.69
C SER A 87 -29.03 30.96 -10.86
N GLN A 88 -30.12 30.40 -11.40
CA GLN A 88 -30.82 30.95 -12.56
C GLN A 88 -32.31 31.08 -12.22
N THR A 89 -33.00 32.04 -12.86
CA THR A 89 -34.44 32.22 -12.71
C THR A 89 -35.12 32.08 -14.06
N VAL A 90 -36.31 31.47 -14.06
CA VAL A 90 -37.13 31.30 -15.26
C VAL A 90 -38.59 31.55 -14.94
N PHE A 91 -39.29 32.17 -15.88
CA PHE A 91 -40.75 32.30 -15.84
C PHE A 91 -41.37 31.11 -16.56
N THR A 92 -42.32 30.43 -15.91
CA THR A 92 -43.08 29.33 -16.51
C THR A 92 -44.55 29.42 -16.13
N GLN A 93 -45.44 29.09 -17.07
CA GLN A 93 -46.90 29.10 -16.85
C GLN A 93 -47.44 27.74 -16.43
N TYR A 94 -46.80 26.66 -16.85
CA TYR A 94 -47.18 25.26 -16.61
C TYR A 94 -45.96 24.34 -16.78
N GLY A 95 -46.00 23.16 -16.15
CA GLY A 95 -44.98 22.12 -16.30
C GLY A 95 -44.53 21.53 -14.97
N ASN A 96 -43.61 20.57 -15.05
CA ASN A 96 -42.97 19.95 -13.89
C ASN A 96 -41.50 20.37 -13.75
N VAL A 97 -40.87 19.96 -12.64
CA VAL A 97 -39.46 20.24 -12.35
C VAL A 97 -38.53 19.79 -13.49
N ALA A 98 -38.76 18.62 -14.09
CA ALA A 98 -37.92 18.11 -15.18
C ALA A 98 -37.95 19.01 -16.43
N GLU A 99 -39.14 19.48 -16.82
CA GLU A 99 -39.31 20.39 -17.96
C GLU A 99 -38.59 21.72 -17.74
N VAL A 100 -38.67 22.27 -16.52
CA VAL A 100 -37.95 23.48 -16.14
C VAL A 100 -36.43 23.29 -16.26
N LEU A 101 -35.90 22.19 -15.72
CA LEU A 101 -34.46 21.88 -15.80
C LEU A 101 -34.00 21.69 -17.26
N ASN A 102 -34.80 21.02 -18.08
CA ASN A 102 -34.52 20.79 -19.50
C ASN A 102 -34.50 22.10 -20.30
N SER A 103 -35.42 23.05 -20.00
CA SER A 103 -35.46 24.37 -20.65
C SER A 103 -34.16 25.17 -20.43
N LEU A 104 -33.58 25.05 -19.23
CA LEU A 104 -32.32 25.68 -18.84
C LEU A 104 -31.10 24.86 -19.25
N LYS A 105 -31.29 23.71 -19.90
CA LYS A 105 -30.25 22.76 -20.30
C LYS A 105 -29.38 22.32 -19.12
N ILE A 106 -29.96 22.27 -17.91
CA ILE A 106 -29.30 21.76 -16.72
C ILE A 106 -29.20 20.25 -16.86
N LYS A 107 -27.97 19.75 -16.92
CA LYS A 107 -27.68 18.32 -16.92
C LYS A 107 -27.55 17.83 -15.49
N TYR A 108 -28.06 16.64 -15.24
CA TYR A 108 -27.95 15.89 -14.01
C TYR A 108 -27.97 14.39 -14.34
N SER A 109 -27.51 13.56 -13.42
CA SER A 109 -27.56 12.11 -13.49
C SER A 109 -28.69 11.56 -12.60
N ASP A 110 -28.98 10.27 -12.72
CA ASP A 110 -29.97 9.59 -11.87
C ASP A 110 -29.52 9.47 -10.40
N GLU A 111 -28.23 9.71 -10.12
CA GLU A 111 -27.68 9.73 -8.76
C GLU A 111 -27.79 11.11 -8.09
N ASP A 112 -28.02 12.17 -8.87
CA ASP A 112 -28.16 13.53 -8.35
C ASP A 112 -29.51 13.72 -7.66
N ILE A 113 -29.54 14.60 -6.65
CA ILE A 113 -30.75 14.84 -5.87
C ILE A 113 -31.40 16.14 -6.38
N VAL A 114 -32.60 16.02 -6.94
CA VAL A 114 -33.42 17.16 -7.35
C VAL A 114 -34.54 17.37 -6.34
N ILE A 115 -34.69 18.60 -5.86
CA ILE A 115 -35.70 19.01 -4.88
C ILE A 115 -36.45 20.23 -5.41
N PRO A 116 -37.78 20.17 -5.60
CA PRO A 116 -38.67 19.00 -5.45
C PRO A 116 -38.42 17.89 -6.49
N ALA A 117 -39.17 16.80 -6.41
CA ALA A 117 -39.06 15.67 -7.35
C ALA A 117 -39.32 16.10 -8.80
N LEU A 118 -38.78 15.34 -9.76
CA LEU A 118 -38.79 15.68 -11.18
C LEU A 118 -40.20 15.83 -11.79
N ASP A 119 -41.15 15.06 -11.28
CA ASP A 119 -42.56 15.04 -11.68
C ASP A 119 -43.44 16.03 -10.90
N GLU A 120 -42.90 16.71 -9.89
CA GLU A 120 -43.63 17.70 -9.11
C GLU A 120 -44.05 18.88 -10.00
N GLU A 121 -45.32 19.26 -9.91
CA GLU A 121 -45.86 20.41 -10.63
C GLU A 121 -45.32 21.73 -10.06
N ILE A 122 -44.93 22.64 -10.95
CA ILE A 122 -44.33 23.92 -10.57
C ILE A 122 -45.33 24.83 -9.83
N ALA A 123 -46.63 24.62 -10.01
CA ALA A 123 -47.70 25.39 -9.37
C ALA A 123 -47.57 25.46 -7.83
N HIS A 124 -46.81 24.54 -7.24
CA HIS A 124 -46.61 24.44 -5.79
C HIS A 124 -45.20 24.84 -5.31
N THR A 125 -44.30 25.30 -6.19
CA THR A 125 -42.90 25.59 -5.82
C THR A 125 -42.29 26.83 -6.50
N GLY A 126 -41.57 27.65 -5.72
CA GLY A 126 -40.78 28.78 -6.22
C GLY A 126 -39.29 28.49 -6.40
N LYS A 127 -38.81 27.30 -6.00
CA LYS A 127 -37.38 26.98 -5.93
C LYS A 127 -37.10 25.52 -6.24
N ILE A 128 -36.14 25.28 -7.12
CA ILE A 128 -35.60 23.97 -7.48
C ILE A 128 -34.12 23.95 -7.06
N ARG A 129 -33.68 22.88 -6.38
CA ARG A 129 -32.29 22.64 -6.00
C ARG A 129 -31.82 21.34 -6.65
N VAL A 130 -30.69 21.40 -7.35
CA VAL A 130 -30.01 20.22 -7.92
C VAL A 130 -28.68 19.98 -7.19
N VAL A 131 -28.64 19.02 -6.27
CA VAL A 131 -27.43 18.61 -5.55
C VAL A 131 -26.70 17.55 -6.37
N TYR A 132 -25.50 17.87 -6.83
CA TYR A 132 -24.68 16.92 -7.58
C TYR A 132 -24.03 15.90 -6.66
N VAL A 133 -24.19 14.62 -6.97
CA VAL A 133 -23.64 13.50 -6.20
C VAL A 133 -22.55 12.84 -7.01
N ASP A 134 -21.32 12.89 -6.52
CA ASP A 134 -20.18 12.20 -7.12
C ASP A 134 -19.71 11.09 -6.19
N ARG A 135 -19.52 9.87 -6.70
CA ARG A 135 -18.87 8.78 -5.98
C ARG A 135 -17.50 8.48 -6.55
N LYS A 136 -16.52 8.25 -5.67
CA LYS A 136 -15.15 7.91 -6.05
C LYS A 136 -14.66 6.75 -5.23
N MET A 137 -13.84 5.91 -5.86
CA MET A 137 -13.09 4.88 -5.14
C MET A 137 -11.75 5.45 -4.68
N ASP A 138 -11.43 5.22 -3.42
CA ASP A 138 -10.15 5.56 -2.81
C ASP A 138 -9.52 4.31 -2.22
N GLU A 139 -8.20 4.20 -2.31
CA GLU A 139 -7.46 3.03 -1.83
C GLU A 139 -6.33 3.47 -0.89
N GLU A 140 -6.32 2.88 0.30
CA GLU A 140 -5.25 3.07 1.27
C GLU A 140 -4.51 1.74 1.46
N SER A 141 -3.18 1.79 1.36
CA SER A 141 -2.33 0.60 1.51
C SER A 141 -1.41 0.71 2.72
N SER A 142 -1.24 -0.41 3.41
CA SER A 142 -0.32 -0.59 4.53
C SER A 142 0.58 -1.79 4.30
N MET A 143 1.79 -1.74 4.85
CA MET A 143 2.78 -2.81 4.67
C MET A 143 2.51 -3.99 5.62
N ILE A 144 2.62 -5.21 5.10
CA ILE A 144 2.63 -6.45 5.89
C ILE A 144 4.07 -6.94 6.00
N SER A 145 4.56 -7.11 7.22
CA SER A 145 5.89 -7.69 7.45
C SER A 145 5.98 -9.13 6.93
N PHE A 146 7.19 -9.54 6.53
CA PHE A 146 7.46 -10.94 6.22
C PHE A 146 8.10 -11.67 7.39
N ASP A 147 7.91 -12.98 7.43
CA ASP A 147 8.60 -13.85 8.38
C ASP A 147 10.00 -14.26 7.90
N THR A 148 10.88 -14.59 8.83
CA THR A 148 12.17 -15.23 8.52
C THR A 148 12.07 -16.74 8.80
N LYS A 149 12.33 -17.55 7.79
CA LYS A 149 12.43 -19.01 7.91
C LYS A 149 13.89 -19.43 7.91
N VAL A 150 14.24 -20.30 8.85
CA VAL A 150 15.58 -20.87 8.97
C VAL A 150 15.53 -22.32 8.50
N VAL A 151 16.41 -22.69 7.58
CA VAL A 151 16.51 -24.05 7.03
C VAL A 151 17.93 -24.57 7.24
N GLU A 152 18.07 -25.85 7.56
CA GLU A 152 19.39 -26.47 7.70
C GLU A 152 19.98 -26.80 6.32
N ASP A 153 21.28 -26.57 6.15
CA ASP A 153 22.05 -26.87 4.95
C ASP A 153 23.23 -27.80 5.29
N PRO A 154 23.19 -29.08 4.91
CA PRO A 154 24.24 -30.06 5.19
C PRO A 154 25.52 -29.84 4.39
N ASN A 155 25.51 -28.95 3.40
CA ASN A 155 26.69 -28.62 2.60
C ASN A 155 27.42 -27.36 3.11
N LEU A 156 26.73 -26.52 3.89
CA LEU A 156 27.29 -25.30 4.49
C LEU A 156 27.95 -25.62 5.83
N GLU A 157 29.15 -25.08 6.07
CA GLU A 157 29.91 -25.30 7.33
C GLU A 157 29.12 -24.89 8.57
N LEU A 158 29.24 -25.67 9.65
CA LEU A 158 28.64 -25.38 10.94
C LEU A 158 28.95 -23.95 11.42
N GLY A 159 27.93 -23.26 11.91
CA GLY A 159 28.04 -21.88 12.40
C GLY A 159 28.07 -20.82 11.29
N LYS A 160 28.01 -21.21 10.01
CA LYS A 160 27.81 -20.28 8.89
C LYS A 160 26.33 -20.14 8.56
N GLU A 161 25.97 -18.93 8.16
CA GLU A 161 24.65 -18.61 7.67
C GLU A 161 24.73 -18.03 6.25
N LYS A 162 23.72 -18.31 5.44
CA LYS A 162 23.59 -17.74 4.10
C LYS A 162 22.14 -17.37 3.84
N VAL A 163 21.90 -16.14 3.39
CA VAL A 163 20.57 -15.76 2.89
C VAL A 163 20.36 -16.44 1.54
N VAL A 164 19.38 -17.34 1.49
CA VAL A 164 18.98 -18.08 0.29
C VAL A 164 17.92 -17.30 -0.49
N GLN A 165 17.02 -16.62 0.24
CA GLN A 165 15.96 -15.80 -0.34
C GLN A 165 15.79 -14.53 0.50
N GLN A 166 15.73 -13.38 -0.16
CA GLN A 166 15.37 -12.13 0.51
C GLN A 166 13.87 -12.08 0.76
N GLY A 167 13.48 -11.52 1.90
CA GLY A 167 12.08 -11.30 2.22
C GLY A 167 11.52 -10.13 1.43
N VAL A 168 10.23 -10.21 1.10
CA VAL A 168 9.48 -9.15 0.42
C VAL A 168 8.28 -8.79 1.28
N LEU A 169 8.10 -7.51 1.57
CA LEU A 169 6.93 -7.02 2.29
C LEU A 169 5.67 -7.31 1.48
N GLY A 170 4.59 -7.67 2.16
CA GLY A 170 3.27 -7.71 1.57
C GLY A 170 2.57 -6.35 1.67
N ALA A 171 1.35 -6.29 1.14
CA ALA A 171 0.50 -5.12 1.20
C ALA A 171 -0.93 -5.52 1.57
N PHE A 172 -1.53 -4.75 2.48
CA PHE A 172 -2.95 -4.82 2.82
C PHE A 172 -3.62 -3.54 2.34
N THR A 173 -4.61 -3.67 1.47
CA THR A 173 -5.34 -2.55 0.88
C THR A 173 -6.75 -2.49 1.46
N SER A 174 -7.16 -1.30 1.88
CA SER A 174 -8.56 -0.98 2.20
C SER A 174 -9.12 -0.07 1.12
N ARG A 175 -10.28 -0.44 0.56
CA ARG A 175 -10.94 0.33 -0.48
C ARG A 175 -12.18 1.00 0.06
N TYR A 176 -12.29 2.29 -0.19
CA TYR A 176 -13.38 3.13 0.28
C TYR A 176 -14.17 3.70 -0.89
N GLU A 177 -15.48 3.75 -0.75
CA GLU A 177 -16.35 4.58 -1.58
C GLU A 177 -16.53 5.92 -0.86
N LEU A 178 -16.12 6.99 -1.53
CA LEU A 178 -16.25 8.36 -1.09
C LEU A 178 -17.43 9.00 -1.80
N THR A 179 -18.42 9.49 -1.04
CA THR A 179 -19.56 10.22 -1.60
C THR A 179 -19.38 11.71 -1.37
N TYR A 180 -19.42 12.47 -2.46
CA TYR A 180 -19.37 13.92 -2.44
C TYR A 180 -20.74 14.48 -2.82
N LYS A 181 -21.19 15.50 -2.10
CA LYS A 181 -22.36 16.32 -2.45
C LYS A 181 -21.90 17.73 -2.74
N ASP A 182 -22.18 18.22 -3.94
CA ASP A 182 -21.66 19.49 -4.45
C ASP A 182 -20.13 19.63 -4.30
N GLY A 183 -19.40 18.52 -4.36
CA GLY A 183 -17.94 18.45 -4.19
C GLY A 183 -17.43 18.48 -2.75
N GLU A 184 -18.30 18.51 -1.75
CA GLU A 184 -17.93 18.32 -0.35
C GLU A 184 -18.06 16.83 0.03
N LEU A 185 -17.04 16.26 0.68
CA LEU A 185 -17.08 14.87 1.13
C LEU A 185 -18.10 14.74 2.27
N VAL A 186 -19.15 13.95 2.05
CA VAL A 186 -20.23 13.77 3.03
C VAL A 186 -20.28 12.36 3.61
N ASP A 187 -19.70 11.37 2.93
CA ASP A 187 -19.63 10.00 3.41
C ASP A 187 -18.36 9.30 2.93
N ARG A 188 -17.83 8.41 3.78
CA ARG A 188 -16.69 7.56 3.49
C ARG A 188 -17.00 6.16 4.02
N LYS A 189 -17.24 5.23 3.10
CA LYS A 189 -17.68 3.88 3.43
C LYS A 189 -16.62 2.86 3.02
N LEU A 190 -16.20 2.00 3.96
CA LEU A 190 -15.36 0.84 3.65
C LEU A 190 -16.17 -0.15 2.81
N VAL A 191 -15.67 -0.46 1.61
CA VAL A 191 -16.33 -1.39 0.69
C VAL A 191 -15.73 -2.79 0.84
N ASP A 192 -14.41 -2.89 0.78
CA ASP A 192 -13.67 -4.12 1.00
C ASP A 192 -12.29 -3.84 1.60
N SER A 193 -11.66 -4.89 2.12
CA SER A 193 -10.27 -4.87 2.49
C SER A 193 -9.66 -6.25 2.26
N PHE A 194 -8.44 -6.29 1.73
CA PHE A 194 -7.80 -7.53 1.31
C PHE A 194 -6.28 -7.42 1.30
N VAL A 195 -5.62 -8.57 1.36
CA VAL A 195 -4.17 -8.66 1.11
C VAL A 195 -3.95 -8.51 -0.39
N SER A 196 -3.50 -7.34 -0.81
CA SER A 196 -3.23 -7.01 -2.21
C SER A 196 -1.91 -7.60 -2.69
N GLU A 197 -0.93 -7.76 -1.80
CA GLU A 197 0.34 -8.45 -2.08
C GLU A 197 0.71 -9.38 -0.91
N GLN A 198 1.00 -10.65 -1.21
CA GLN A 198 1.40 -11.62 -0.20
C GLN A 198 2.87 -11.40 0.21
N PRO A 199 3.18 -11.32 1.52
CA PRO A 199 4.56 -11.23 1.97
C PRO A 199 5.33 -12.51 1.59
N GLN A 200 6.57 -12.35 1.16
CA GLN A 200 7.47 -13.47 0.90
C GLN A 200 8.49 -13.60 2.02
N SER A 201 8.59 -14.79 2.62
CA SER A 201 9.52 -15.02 3.72
C SER A 201 10.98 -14.81 3.29
N LYS A 202 11.79 -14.26 4.19
CA LYS A 202 13.25 -14.33 4.08
C LYS A 202 13.69 -15.75 4.47
N ILE A 203 14.53 -16.38 3.67
CA ILE A 203 15.06 -17.72 3.97
C ILE A 203 16.55 -17.62 4.28
N ILE A 204 16.93 -18.08 5.47
CA ILE A 204 18.31 -18.18 5.93
C ILE A 204 18.67 -19.67 6.05
N ALA A 205 19.68 -20.11 5.30
CA ALA A 205 20.28 -21.42 5.48
C ALA A 205 21.31 -21.37 6.61
N LYS A 206 21.19 -22.28 7.58
CA LYS A 206 22.18 -22.53 8.64
C LYS A 206 22.98 -23.78 8.30
N GLY A 207 24.30 -23.67 8.32
CA GLY A 207 25.18 -24.78 8.01
C GLY A 207 25.20 -25.83 9.11
N THR A 208 25.17 -27.10 8.71
CA THR A 208 25.30 -28.27 9.60
C THR A 208 26.50 -29.16 9.24
N LYS A 209 27.28 -28.79 8.21
CA LYS A 209 28.48 -29.54 7.82
C LYS A 209 29.59 -29.38 8.85
N ILE A 210 29.90 -30.47 9.54
CA ILE A 210 30.98 -30.52 10.53
C ILE A 210 32.33 -30.59 9.80
N ILE A 211 33.16 -29.56 9.97
CA ILE A 211 34.56 -29.56 9.54
C ILE A 211 35.46 -29.38 10.76
N ARG A 212 36.19 -30.42 11.12
CA ARG A 212 37.12 -30.41 12.27
C ARG A 212 38.38 -29.64 11.90
N LYS A 213 38.63 -28.55 12.62
CA LYS A 213 39.81 -27.71 12.52
C LYS A 213 40.60 -27.78 13.82
N ARG A 214 41.88 -27.41 13.79
CA ARG A 214 42.74 -27.40 14.98
C ARG A 214 43.39 -26.05 15.18
N VAL A 215 43.55 -25.66 16.43
CA VAL A 215 44.31 -24.47 16.85
C VAL A 215 45.34 -24.90 17.89
N THR A 216 46.58 -24.44 17.74
CA THR A 216 47.65 -24.70 18.71
C THR A 216 47.48 -23.79 19.91
N LEU A 217 47.41 -24.40 21.10
CA LEU A 217 47.34 -23.71 22.38
C LEU A 217 48.73 -23.21 22.81
N PRO A 218 48.81 -22.26 23.77
CA PRO A 218 50.09 -21.72 24.23
C PRO A 218 51.06 -22.76 24.82
N ASP A 219 50.53 -23.88 25.34
CA ASP A 219 51.31 -25.01 25.87
C ASP A 219 51.76 -26.01 24.78
N GLY A 220 51.46 -25.73 23.51
CA GLY A 220 51.79 -26.58 22.35
C GLY A 220 50.76 -27.68 22.07
N SER A 221 49.77 -27.88 22.93
CA SER A 221 48.69 -28.83 22.69
C SER A 221 47.72 -28.34 21.60
N GLN A 222 46.87 -29.23 21.07
CA GLN A 222 45.94 -28.93 19.98
C GLN A 222 44.51 -28.94 20.48
N PHE A 223 43.77 -27.85 20.25
CA PHE A 223 42.33 -27.80 20.48
C PHE A 223 41.57 -28.02 19.18
N THR A 224 40.64 -28.98 19.17
CA THR A 224 39.81 -29.29 17.99
C THR A 224 38.50 -28.54 18.07
N TYR A 225 38.16 -27.80 17.01
CA TYR A 225 36.97 -26.97 16.95
C TYR A 225 36.25 -27.14 15.61
N CYS A 226 34.97 -26.79 15.58
CA CYS A 226 34.15 -26.83 14.36
C CYS A 226 33.52 -25.49 14.00
N GLU A 227 33.36 -24.60 14.99
CA GLU A 227 32.83 -23.24 14.79
C GLU A 227 33.77 -22.22 15.42
N THR A 228 33.83 -21.02 14.84
CA THR A 228 34.41 -19.85 15.49
C THR A 228 33.34 -18.77 15.64
N LYS A 229 33.38 -18.04 16.75
CA LYS A 229 32.42 -16.97 17.04
C LYS A 229 33.15 -15.74 17.52
N SER A 230 32.73 -14.57 17.05
CA SER A 230 33.26 -13.27 17.49
C SER A 230 32.39 -12.75 18.62
N VAL A 231 32.91 -12.73 19.84
CA VAL A 231 32.16 -12.38 21.06
C VAL A 231 32.84 -11.25 21.83
N LYS A 232 32.06 -10.50 22.60
CA LYS A 232 32.61 -9.69 23.68
C LYS A 232 32.98 -10.60 24.84
N VAL A 233 34.07 -10.29 25.54
CA VAL A 233 34.57 -11.09 26.66
C VAL A 233 34.79 -10.18 27.85
N THR A 234 34.22 -10.51 28.99
CA THR A 234 34.57 -9.94 30.31
C THR A 234 35.02 -11.05 31.25
N ALA A 235 35.38 -10.67 32.48
CA ALA A 235 35.68 -11.63 33.53
C ALA A 235 34.89 -11.33 34.80
N TYR A 236 34.57 -12.38 35.55
CA TYR A 236 33.90 -12.30 36.85
C TYR A 236 34.52 -13.26 37.87
N ASP A 237 34.25 -13.00 39.14
CA ASP A 237 34.70 -13.78 40.28
C ASP A 237 33.70 -13.64 41.44
N PRO A 238 33.75 -14.47 42.51
CA PRO A 238 32.77 -14.41 43.59
C PRO A 238 32.64 -13.05 44.31
N SER A 239 33.63 -12.15 44.20
CA SER A 239 33.60 -10.86 44.87
C SER A 239 32.76 -9.79 44.15
N CYS A 240 32.21 -10.07 42.96
CA CYS A 240 31.33 -9.11 42.29
C CYS A 240 29.94 -9.01 42.94
N THR A 241 29.32 -7.84 42.82
CA THR A 241 27.99 -7.58 43.37
C THR A 241 26.95 -8.51 42.74
N GLY A 242 26.32 -9.36 43.56
CA GLY A 242 25.31 -10.33 43.12
C GLY A 242 25.88 -11.65 42.59
N CYS A 243 27.22 -11.82 42.62
CA CYS A 243 27.87 -13.05 42.22
C CYS A 243 27.94 -14.04 43.38
N SER A 244 28.02 -15.34 43.04
CA SER A 244 28.19 -16.41 44.01
C SER A 244 29.35 -17.33 43.61
N ASN A 245 29.76 -18.23 44.50
CA ASN A 245 30.73 -19.26 44.18
C ASN A 245 30.14 -20.46 43.42
N ARG A 246 28.89 -20.35 42.95
CA ARG A 246 28.20 -21.39 42.16
C ARG A 246 27.67 -20.83 40.86
N THR A 247 27.73 -21.65 39.82
CA THR A 247 27.17 -21.34 38.50
C THR A 247 25.66 -21.61 38.44
N ALA A 248 25.00 -21.12 37.39
CA ALA A 248 23.58 -21.39 37.11
C ALA A 248 23.24 -22.89 37.00
N LEU A 249 24.21 -23.72 36.59
CA LEU A 249 24.06 -25.18 36.55
C LEU A 249 24.51 -25.87 37.86
N GLY A 250 24.90 -25.10 38.87
CA GLY A 250 25.27 -25.60 40.20
C GLY A 250 26.72 -26.06 40.34
N TYR A 251 27.58 -25.85 39.35
CA TYR A 251 29.01 -26.15 39.45
C TYR A 251 29.71 -25.12 40.35
N GLU A 252 30.87 -25.50 40.91
CA GLU A 252 31.73 -24.55 41.62
C GLU A 252 32.36 -23.56 40.63
N LEU A 253 32.32 -22.27 40.95
CA LEU A 253 32.96 -21.23 40.16
C LEU A 253 34.48 -21.33 40.28
N LYS A 254 35.13 -21.59 39.15
CA LYS A 254 36.58 -21.65 39.01
C LYS A 254 36.98 -21.32 37.58
N ARG A 255 38.28 -21.12 37.35
CA ARG A 255 38.80 -20.99 35.99
C ARG A 255 38.44 -22.22 35.14
N GLY A 256 37.98 -21.97 33.92
CA GLY A 256 37.35 -22.93 33.02
C GLY A 256 35.82 -22.85 32.99
N VAL A 257 35.19 -22.12 33.92
CA VAL A 257 33.75 -21.81 33.85
C VAL A 257 33.53 -20.60 32.95
N ILE A 258 32.61 -20.69 31.99
CA ILE A 258 32.24 -19.58 31.11
C ILE A 258 30.74 -19.35 31.20
N ALA A 259 30.35 -18.11 31.47
CA ALA A 259 28.96 -17.67 31.39
C ALA A 259 28.63 -17.28 29.95
N VAL A 260 27.49 -17.75 29.45
CA VAL A 260 27.03 -17.53 28.07
C VAL A 260 25.54 -17.22 27.99
N ASP A 261 25.08 -16.79 26.81
CA ASP A 261 23.67 -16.88 26.43
C ASP A 261 23.39 -18.30 25.88
N PRO A 262 22.59 -19.15 26.57
CA PRO A 262 22.31 -20.51 26.14
C PRO A 262 21.60 -20.62 24.79
N ASN A 263 20.95 -19.54 24.34
CA ASN A 263 20.31 -19.49 23.01
C ASN A 263 21.32 -19.29 21.87
N VAL A 264 22.55 -18.89 22.20
CA VAL A 264 23.64 -18.62 21.24
C VAL A 264 24.75 -19.65 21.36
N ILE A 265 25.15 -19.99 22.59
CA ILE A 265 26.11 -21.04 22.90
C ILE A 265 25.44 -21.98 23.90
N PRO A 266 25.05 -23.21 23.51
CA PRO A 266 24.42 -24.15 24.41
C PRO A 266 25.28 -24.45 25.63
N PHE A 267 24.65 -24.77 26.76
CA PHE A 267 25.35 -25.29 27.92
C PHE A 267 26.16 -26.54 27.57
N HIS A 268 27.22 -26.78 28.35
CA HIS A 268 28.21 -27.84 28.14
C HIS A 268 29.04 -27.73 26.85
N THR A 269 28.87 -26.67 26.06
CA THR A 269 29.79 -26.38 24.96
C THR A 269 31.19 -26.10 25.52
N GLU A 270 32.15 -26.94 25.16
CA GLU A 270 33.58 -26.69 25.40
C GLU A 270 34.10 -25.68 24.35
N MET A 271 34.98 -24.78 24.78
CA MET A 271 35.55 -23.76 23.90
C MET A 271 36.94 -23.33 24.34
N TYR A 272 37.74 -22.86 23.39
CA TYR A 272 38.98 -22.16 23.64
C TYR A 272 38.79 -20.65 23.46
N VAL A 273 39.15 -19.90 24.50
CA VAL A 273 39.15 -18.43 24.52
C VAL A 273 40.62 -17.95 24.58
N PRO A 274 41.17 -17.37 23.50
CA PRO A 274 42.54 -16.86 23.51
C PRO A 274 42.78 -15.87 24.66
N GLY A 275 43.86 -16.07 25.42
CA GLY A 275 44.19 -15.28 26.61
C GLY A 275 43.53 -15.77 27.91
N TYR A 276 42.45 -16.55 27.83
CA TYR A 276 41.82 -17.16 29.01
C TYR A 276 42.10 -18.66 29.12
N GLY A 277 42.09 -19.41 28.01
CA GLY A 277 42.30 -20.86 28.00
C GLY A 277 41.05 -21.63 27.57
N VAL A 278 41.09 -22.96 27.78
CA VAL A 278 39.94 -23.84 27.53
C VAL A 278 38.95 -23.74 28.69
N GLY A 279 37.67 -23.70 28.35
CA GLY A 279 36.58 -23.66 29.33
C GLY A 279 35.28 -24.24 28.76
N VAL A 280 34.27 -24.31 29.62
CA VAL A 280 32.98 -24.91 29.32
C VAL A 280 31.86 -23.93 29.68
N ALA A 281 30.85 -23.85 28.83
CA ALA A 281 29.62 -23.10 29.07
C ALA A 281 28.83 -23.73 30.23
N LEU A 282 29.04 -23.24 31.45
CA LEU A 282 28.46 -23.80 32.68
C LEU A 282 27.64 -22.79 33.48
N ASP A 283 27.60 -21.54 33.02
CA ASP A 283 26.92 -20.45 33.71
C ASP A 283 26.14 -19.54 32.75
N THR A 284 25.24 -18.74 33.29
CA THR A 284 24.56 -17.66 32.56
C THR A 284 24.24 -16.52 33.50
N GLY A 285 24.21 -15.30 32.96
CA GLY A 285 23.89 -14.09 33.72
C GLY A 285 22.84 -13.26 33.01
N GLY A 286 22.12 -12.41 33.77
CA GLY A 286 21.08 -11.54 33.21
C GLY A 286 21.61 -10.61 32.10
N VAL A 287 22.86 -10.15 32.23
CA VAL A 287 23.53 -9.25 31.28
C VAL A 287 24.28 -9.97 30.15
N ILE A 288 24.46 -11.29 30.26
CA ILE A 288 25.19 -12.10 29.29
C ILE A 288 24.19 -12.59 28.25
N LYS A 289 24.03 -11.79 27.19
CA LYS A 289 23.04 -11.98 26.11
C LYS A 289 23.68 -11.80 24.74
N GLY A 290 23.29 -12.62 23.77
CA GLY A 290 23.85 -12.59 22.42
C GLY A 290 25.29 -13.08 22.36
N ASP A 291 26.10 -12.44 21.51
CA ASP A 291 27.54 -12.71 21.36
C ASP A 291 28.38 -12.04 22.48
N PHE A 292 28.03 -12.32 23.73
CA PHE A 292 28.74 -11.85 24.92
C PHE A 292 28.97 -13.01 25.87
N ILE A 293 30.21 -13.20 26.32
CA ILE A 293 30.60 -14.20 27.31
C ILE A 293 31.30 -13.55 28.51
N ASP A 294 31.22 -14.21 29.66
CA ASP A 294 31.96 -13.84 30.87
C ASP A 294 32.82 -15.01 31.32
N VAL A 295 34.13 -14.81 31.47
CA VAL A 295 35.06 -15.87 31.87
C VAL A 295 35.23 -15.86 33.39
N GLY A 296 34.96 -17.00 34.02
CA GLY A 296 34.93 -17.14 35.48
C GLY A 296 36.30 -17.37 36.09
N TYR A 297 36.51 -16.84 37.29
CA TYR A 297 37.70 -17.05 38.11
C TYR A 297 37.28 -17.46 39.53
N ALA A 298 38.11 -18.24 40.22
CA ALA A 298 37.80 -18.70 41.57
C ALA A 298 37.90 -17.55 42.60
N SER A 299 38.66 -16.49 42.30
CA SER A 299 38.83 -15.32 43.17
C SER A 299 39.22 -14.06 42.41
N ALA A 300 38.97 -12.89 43.01
CA ALA A 300 39.45 -11.61 42.52
C ALA A 300 40.98 -11.56 42.38
N GLN A 301 41.71 -12.25 43.26
CA GLN A 301 43.17 -12.36 43.18
C GLN A 301 43.61 -13.08 41.91
N GLU A 302 42.96 -14.19 41.56
CA GLU A 302 43.23 -14.95 40.34
C GLU A 302 42.84 -14.15 39.08
N ARG A 303 41.70 -13.45 39.12
CA ARG A 303 41.25 -12.60 38.01
C ARG A 303 42.24 -11.46 37.74
N GLY A 304 42.73 -10.80 38.78
CA GLY A 304 43.60 -9.64 38.66
C GLY A 304 42.97 -8.52 37.81
N GLN A 305 43.73 -7.99 36.85
CA GLN A 305 43.28 -6.97 35.89
C GLN A 305 42.89 -7.57 34.52
N ASN A 306 42.80 -8.89 34.42
CA ASN A 306 42.44 -9.55 33.16
C ASN A 306 41.04 -9.10 32.73
N TRP A 307 40.89 -8.77 31.45
CA TRP A 307 39.62 -8.35 30.83
C TRP A 307 38.99 -7.09 31.43
N ALA A 308 39.75 -6.32 32.23
CA ALA A 308 39.30 -5.04 32.76
C ALA A 308 39.19 -3.99 31.63
N GLY A 309 38.03 -3.34 31.53
CA GLY A 309 37.80 -2.21 30.61
C GLY A 309 37.79 -2.54 29.11
N THR A 310 37.99 -3.80 28.72
CA THR A 310 38.07 -4.23 27.32
C THR A 310 36.76 -4.92 26.91
N ARG A 311 35.95 -4.26 26.09
CA ARG A 311 34.77 -4.84 25.42
C ARG A 311 35.01 -5.07 23.93
N LEU A 312 36.25 -5.39 23.59
CA LEU A 312 36.63 -5.69 22.22
C LEU A 312 36.07 -7.05 21.82
N ASN A 313 35.92 -7.26 20.52
CA ASN A 313 35.49 -8.54 19.98
C ASN A 313 36.68 -9.50 19.95
N HIS A 314 36.53 -10.67 20.55
CA HIS A 314 37.47 -11.76 20.52
C HIS A 314 36.90 -12.93 19.71
N THR A 315 37.76 -13.57 18.92
CA THR A 315 37.39 -14.82 18.26
C THR A 315 37.61 -15.98 19.22
N ILE A 316 36.54 -16.70 19.55
CA ILE A 316 36.57 -17.94 20.32
C ILE A 316 36.40 -19.15 19.39
N TYR A 317 36.86 -20.31 19.84
CA TYR A 317 36.84 -21.56 19.09
C TYR A 317 35.94 -22.55 19.83
N LEU A 318 34.82 -22.93 19.23
CA LEU A 318 33.83 -23.83 19.83
C LEU A 318 34.14 -25.27 19.43
N ALA A 319 34.19 -26.16 20.43
CA ALA A 319 34.35 -27.58 20.20
C ALA A 319 33.26 -28.10 19.27
N CYS A 320 33.58 -29.19 18.57
CA CYS A 320 32.60 -29.84 17.72
C CYS A 320 31.47 -30.43 18.56
N PRO A 321 30.21 -30.35 18.09
CA PRO A 321 29.11 -31.03 18.76
C PRO A 321 29.45 -32.52 18.94
N SER A 322 29.21 -33.01 20.16
CA SER A 322 29.35 -34.41 20.55
C SER A 322 28.26 -35.28 19.95
#